data_AF-A0A946BN13-F1
#
_entry.id   AF-A0A946BN13-F1
#
_cell.length_a   1.000
_cell.length_b   1.000
_cell.length_c   1.000
_cell.angle_alpha   90.00
_cell.angle_beta   90.00
_cell.angle_gamma   90.00
#
_symmetry.space_group_name_H-M   'P 1'
#
loop_
_entity.id
_entity.type
_entity.pdbx_description
1 polymer ?
#
loop_
_entity_poly.entity_id
_entity_poly.type
_entity_poly.pdbx_seq_one_letter_code
_entity_poly.pdbx_strand_id
1 'polypeptide(L)' 'MNITIERLEDCITYIAKAIEIRPDGDLYFPIFESLEDEIQKRRSKTDTKSRISMIASRE' A
#
# COMPACT_ATOMS: atom_id res chain seq x y z
N MET A 1 7.92 -15.98 1.23
CA MET A 1 8.46 -14.60 1.27
C MET A 1 7.40 -13.71 1.89
N ASN A 2 7.67 -13.08 3.04
CA ASN A 2 6.70 -12.18 3.67
C ASN A 2 6.85 -10.79 3.03
N ILE A 3 5.84 -10.30 2.32
CA ILE A 3 5.85 -8.96 1.74
C ILE A 3 5.36 -7.99 2.81
N THR A 4 6.22 -7.06 3.24
CA THR A 4 5.87 -6.03 4.23
C THR A 4 5.23 -4.82 3.56
N ILE A 5 4.64 -3.91 4.35
CA ILE A 5 3.97 -2.73 3.80
C ILE A 5 4.98 -1.74 3.23
N GLU A 6 6.15 -1.62 3.86
CA GLU A 6 7.25 -0.76 3.43
C GLU A 6 7.74 -1.19 2.04
N ARG A 7 7.84 -2.51 1.80
CA ARG A 7 8.18 -3.03 0.47
C ARG A 7 7.13 -2.69 -0.59
N LEU A 8 5.85 -2.65 -0.23
CA LEU A 8 4.79 -2.23 -1.16
C LEU A 8 4.89 -0.73 -1.46
N GLU A 9 5.21 0.08 -0.45
CA GLU A 9 5.42 1.53 -0.58
C GLU A 9 6.65 1.87 -1.44
N ASP A 10 7.72 1.09 -1.34
CA ASP A 10 8.87 1.19 -2.24
C ASP A 10 8.48 0.82 -3.68
N CYS A 11 7.72 -0.27 -3.85
CA CYS A 11 7.26 -0.72 -5.16
C CYS A 11 6.33 0.29 -5.84
N ILE A 12 5.35 0.86 -5.13
CA ILE A 12 4.43 1.84 -5.70
C ILE A 12 5.17 3.12 -6.09
N THR A 13 6.16 3.55 -5.30
CA THR A 13 7.03 4.69 -5.64
C THR A 13 7.84 4.43 -6.90
N TYR A 14 8.38 3.22 -7.06
CA TYR A 14 9.11 2.84 -8.27
C TYR A 14 8.20 2.83 -9.51
N ILE A 15 6.99 2.24 -9.39
CA ILE A 15 6.02 2.19 -10.49
C ILE A 15 5.55 3.60 -10.88
N ALA A 16 5.27 4.47 -9.91
CA ALA A 16 4.92 5.86 -10.18
C ALA A 16 5.98 6.58 -11.02
N LYS A 17 7.27 6.41 -10.67
CA LYS A 17 8.37 6.96 -11.46
C LYS A 17 8.45 6.36 -12.86
N ALA A 18 8.21 5.05 -12.98
CA ALA A 18 8.23 4.38 -14.28
C ALA A 18 7.10 4.88 -15.20
N ILE A 19 5.91 5.12 -14.64
CA ILE A 19 4.77 5.72 -15.34
C ILE A 19 5.14 7.09 -15.89
N GLU A 20 5.67 7.98 -15.06
CA GLU A 20 5.95 9.37 -15.44
C GLU A 20 7.05 9.51 -16.50
N ILE A 21 8.04 8.59 -16.51
CA ILE A 21 9.23 8.71 -17.36
C ILE A 21 9.04 7.99 -18.71
N ARG A 22 8.19 6.95 -18.76
CA ARG A 22 8.07 6.10 -19.94
C ARG A 22 6.99 6.62 -20.89
N PRO A 23 7.24 6.61 -22.21
CA PRO A 23 6.21 6.96 -23.20
C PRO A 23 4.98 6.04 -23.18
N ASP A 24 5.15 4.80 -22.71
CA ASP A 24 4.12 3.79 -22.53
C ASP A 24 3.74 3.58 -21.05
N GLY A 25 3.95 4.61 -20.22
CA GLY A 25 3.72 4.58 -18.78
C GLY A 25 2.31 4.13 -18.38
N ASP A 26 1.30 4.48 -19.18
CA ASP A 26 -0.10 4.15 -18.93
C ASP A 26 -0.36 2.63 -18.82
N LEU A 27 0.50 1.80 -19.43
CA LEU A 27 0.42 0.34 -19.32
C LEU A 27 0.59 -0.17 -17.88
N TYR A 28 1.19 0.64 -17.00
CA TYR A 28 1.40 0.28 -15.60
C TYR A 28 0.29 0.75 -14.66
N PHE A 29 -0.71 1.51 -15.13
CA PHE A 29 -1.82 1.98 -14.28
C PHE A 29 -2.52 0.85 -13.51
N PRO A 30 -2.88 -0.29 -14.12
CA PRO A 30 -3.57 -1.35 -13.38
C PRO A 30 -2.74 -1.92 -12.23
N ILE A 31 -1.41 -1.92 -12.38
CA ILE A 31 -0.48 -2.39 -11.36
C ILE A 31 -0.37 -1.36 -10.24
N PHE A 32 -0.31 -0.08 -10.59
CA PHE A 32 -0.29 1.02 -9.62
C PHE A 32 -1.55 1.01 -8.74
N GLU A 33 -2.73 0.96 -9.36
CA GLU A 33 -4.02 0.90 -8.66
C GLU A 33 -4.10 -0.31 -7.72
N SER A 34 -3.66 -1.49 -8.20
CA SER A 34 -3.63 -2.70 -7.37
C SER A 34 -2.70 -2.58 -6.16
N LEU A 35 -1.55 -1.90 -6.31
CA LEU A 35 -0.63 -1.65 -5.21
C LEU A 35 -1.21 -0.65 -4.21
N GLU A 36 -1.86 0.40 -4.70
CA GLU A 36 -2.51 1.42 -3.87
C GLU A 36 -3.60 0.80 -2.98
N ASP A 37 -4.49 0.00 -3.58
CA ASP A 37 -5.56 -0.71 -2.88
C ASP A 37 -5.02 -1.65 -1.79
N GLU A 38 -3.98 -2.43 -2.10
CA GLU A 38 -3.41 -3.37 -1.14
C GLU A 38 -2.73 -2.65 0.03
N ILE A 39 -2.01 -1.54 -0.24
CA ILE A 39 -1.42 -0.70 0.81
C ILE A 39 -2.52 -0.14 1.70
N GLN A 40 -3.57 0.45 1.13
CA GLN A 40 -4.68 1.03 1.88
C GLN A 40 -5.39 -0.02 2.75
N LYS A 41 -5.63 -1.22 2.20
CA LYS A 41 -6.25 -2.33 2.92
C LYS A 41 -5.42 -2.78 4.12
N ARG A 42 -4.10 -2.87 3.96
CA ARG A 42 -3.19 -3.25 5.06
C ARG A 42 -3.10 -2.18 6.14
N ARG A 43 -2.99 -0.89 5.77
CA ARG A 43 -3.01 0.23 6.72
C ARG A 43 -4.31 0.23 7.52
N SER A 44 -5.45 0.08 6.85
CA SER A 44 -6.78 0.03 7.48
C SER A 44 -6.91 -1.14 8.47
N LYS A 45 -6.35 -2.31 8.13
CA LYS A 45 -6.35 -3.47 9.02
C LYS A 45 -5.49 -3.26 10.26
N THR A 46 -4.31 -2.66 10.10
CA THR A 46 -3.43 -2.30 11.22
C THR A 46 -4.09 -1.27 12.13
N ASP A 47 -4.66 -0.20 11.57
CA ASP A 47 -5.41 0.81 12.33
C ASP A 47 -6.57 0.18 13.11
N THR A 48 -7.38 -0.67 12.45
CA THR A 48 -8.49 -1.38 13.10
C THR A 48 -8.01 -2.18 14.32
N LYS A 49 -6.91 -2.92 14.19
CA LYS A 49 -6.33 -3.69 15.29
C LYS A 49 -5.84 -2.78 16.42
N SER A 50 -5.14 -1.70 16.09
CA SER A 50 -4.68 -0.71 17.08
C SER A 50 -5.86 -0.07 17.83
N ARG A 51 -6.93 0.29 17.11
CA ARG A 51 -8.18 0.84 17.68
C ARG A 51 -8.86 -0.14 18.62
N ILE A 52 -9.00 -1.41 18.23
CA ILE A 52 -9.56 -2.46 19.10
C ILE A 52 -8.72 -2.58 20.38
N SER A 53 -7.40 -2.63 20.27
CA SER A 53 -6.50 -2.73 21.43
C SER A 53 -6.65 -1.53 22.37
N MET A 54 -6.70 -0.31 21.83
CA MET A 54 -6.89 0.90 22.64
C MET A 54 -8.22 0.92 23.39
N ILE A 55 -9.29 0.37 22.81
CA ILE A 55 -10.60 0.27 23.47
C ILE A 55 -10.56 -0.79 24.58
N ALA A 56 -9.96 -1.96 24.29
CA ALA A 56 -9.88 -3.07 25.25
C ALA A 56 -9.01 -2.75 26.48
N SER A 57 -7.99 -1.89 26.35
CA SER A 57 -7.09 -1.51 27.45
C SER A 57 -7.60 -0.36 28.33
N ARG A 58 -8.85 0.11 28.15
CA ARG A 58 -9.45 1.21 28.93
C ARG A 58 -10.19 0.74 30.20
N GLU A 59 -9.94 -0.49 30.65
CA GLU A 59 -10.46 -1.05 31.90
C GLU A 59 -9.51 -0.80 33.08
#